data_AF-A0A432QP77-F1
#
_entry.id   AF-A0A432QP77-F1
#
_cell.length_a   1.000
_cell.length_b   1.000
_cell.length_c   1.000
_cell.angle_alpha   90.00
_cell.angle_beta   90.00
_cell.angle_gamma   90.00
#
_symmetry.space_group_name_H-M   'P 1'
#
loop_
_entity.id
_entity.type
_entity.pdbx_description
1 polymer ?
#
loop_
_entity_poly.entity_id
_entity_poly.type
_entity_poly.pdbx_seq_one_letter_code
_entity_poly.pdbx_strand_id
1 'polypeptide(L)' 'MDKLETLKEELKAYIELLKLVSIFLLTVAGGTVGLFFKLKNPIAIPFIFFGIVLTIGFAVLVIQLLGTIGKLLKELRNEQ' A
#
# COMPACT_ATOMS: atom_id res chain seq x y z
N MET A 1 -20.96 -22.83 2.82
CA MET A 1 -20.63 -21.44 2.48
C MET A 1 -20.34 -21.41 1.00
N ASP A 2 -21.00 -20.52 0.28
CA ASP A 2 -20.93 -20.44 -1.17
C ASP A 2 -19.56 -19.90 -1.60
N LYS A 3 -18.87 -20.60 -2.50
CA LYS A 3 -17.46 -20.29 -2.86
C LYS A 3 -17.32 -18.85 -3.39
N LEU A 4 -18.35 -18.37 -4.09
CA LEU A 4 -18.44 -17.01 -4.61
C LEU A 4 -18.58 -15.96 -3.50
N GLU A 5 -19.24 -16.29 -2.39
CA GLU A 5 -19.44 -15.38 -1.27
C GLU A 5 -18.12 -15.16 -0.52
N THR A 6 -17.35 -16.24 -0.29
CA THR A 6 -16.01 -16.16 0.30
C THR A 6 -15.04 -15.34 -0.55
N LEU A 7 -15.03 -15.55 -1.88
CA LEU A 7 -14.18 -14.77 -2.80
C LEU A 7 -14.51 -13.26 -2.80
N LYS A 8 -15.79 -12.90 -2.66
CA LYS A 8 -16.21 -11.49 -2.55
C LYS A 8 -15.76 -10.86 -1.23
N GLU A 9 -15.85 -11.59 -0.13
CA GLU A 9 -15.38 -11.11 1.18
C GLU A 9 -13.86 -10.90 1.18
N GLU A 10 -13.10 -11.85 0.64
CA GLU A 10 -11.65 -11.72 0.50
C GLU A 10 -11.28 -10.50 -0.35
N LEU A 11 -11.91 -10.35 -1.52
CA LEU A 11 -11.68 -9.20 -2.40
C LEU A 11 -11.95 -7.87 -1.67
N LYS A 12 -13.04 -7.79 -0.90
CA LYS A 12 -13.36 -6.60 -0.12
C LYS A 12 -12.28 -6.30 0.91
N ALA A 13 -11.79 -7.32 1.63
CA ALA A 13 -10.71 -7.17 2.60
C ALA A 13 -9.42 -6.64 1.94
N TYR A 14 -9.03 -7.19 0.77
CA TYR A 14 -7.85 -6.71 0.05
C TYR A 14 -8.01 -5.26 -0.44
N ILE A 15 -9.21 -4.86 -0.89
CA ILE A 15 -9.48 -3.47 -1.30
C ILE A 15 -9.40 -2.52 -0.10
N GLU A 16 -9.93 -2.90 1.07
CA GLU A 16 -9.82 -2.11 2.29
C GLU A 16 -8.36 -1.97 2.74
N LEU A 17 -7.60 -3.06 2.68
CA LEU A 17 -6.17 -3.05 2.97
C LEU A 17 -5.40 -2.15 1.99
N LEU A 18 -5.69 -2.24 0.69
CA LEU A 18 -5.09 -1.40 -0.34
C LEU A 18 -5.34 0.09 -0.06
N LYS A 19 -6.56 0.46 0.31
CA LYS A 19 -6.90 1.85 0.69
C LYS A 19 -6.07 2.31 1.88
N LEU A 20 -6.01 1.50 2.93
CA LEU A 20 -5.27 1.83 4.15
C LEU A 20 -3.77 2.02 3.84
N VAL A 21 -3.17 1.05 3.15
CA VAL A 21 -1.74 1.10 2.77
C VAL A 21 -1.45 2.29 1.86
N SER A 22 -2.36 2.64 0.94
CA SER A 22 -2.18 3.80 0.06
C SER A 22 -2.18 5.12 0.84
N ILE A 23 -3.06 5.26 1.85
CA ILE A 23 -3.07 6.43 2.73
C ILE A 23 -1.74 6.53 3.48
N PHE A 24 -1.27 5.41 4.06
CA PHE A 24 0.03 5.36 4.74
C PHE A 24 1.18 5.73 3.82
N LEU A 25 1.20 5.22 2.58
CA LEU A 25 2.22 5.54 1.59
C LEU A 25 2.27 7.05 1.33
N LEU A 26 1.11 7.70 1.12
CA LEU A 26 1.03 9.14 0.90
C LEU A 26 1.48 9.94 2.13
N THR A 27 1.06 9.52 3.33
CA THR A 27 1.48 10.17 4.58
C THR A 27 2.99 10.09 4.78
N VAL A 28 3.59 8.91 4.59
CA VAL A 28 5.03 8.70 4.75
C VAL A 28 5.80 9.46 3.67
N ALA A 29 5.36 9.41 2.42
CA ALA A 29 5.97 10.16 1.33
C ALA A 29 5.94 11.67 1.60
N GLY A 30 4.78 12.22 1.96
CA GLY A 30 4.62 13.64 2.30
C GLY A 30 5.47 14.06 3.50
N GLY A 31 5.47 13.26 4.57
CA GLY A 31 6.32 13.49 5.75
C GLY A 31 7.82 13.48 5.41
N THR A 32 8.25 12.53 4.57
CA THR A 32 9.63 12.40 4.10
C THR A 32 10.04 13.62 3.26
N VAL A 33 9.19 14.05 2.31
CA VAL A 33 9.39 15.28 1.53
C VAL A 33 9.48 16.50 2.46
N GLY A 34 8.66 16.56 3.51
CA GLY A 34 8.73 17.61 4.54
C GLY A 34 10.10 17.66 5.25
N LEU A 35 10.73 16.51 5.49
CA LEU A 35 12.06 16.44 6.10
C LEU A 35 13.18 16.94 5.18
N PHE A 36 13.04 16.80 3.85
CA PHE A 36 13.98 17.39 2.90
C PHE A 36 14.07 18.92 3.02
N PHE A 37 13.00 19.61 3.43
CA PHE A 37 13.06 21.05 3.72
C PHE A 37 13.81 21.37 5.03
N LYS A 38 14.05 20.38 5.89
CA LYS A 38 14.73 20.50 7.19
C LYS A 38 16.17 19.97 7.18
N LEU A 39 16.80 19.85 6.02
CA LEU A 39 18.19 19.33 5.87
C LEU A 39 19.25 20.08 6.69
N LYS A 40 18.99 21.34 7.07
CA LYS A 40 19.87 22.10 7.98
C LYS A 40 19.95 21.48 9.39
N ASN A 41 18.97 20.67 9.79
CA ASN A 41 19.01 19.91 11.02
C ASN A 41 19.62 18.51 10.74
N PRO A 42 20.81 18.18 11.27
CA PRO A 42 21.49 16.92 11.00
C PRO A 42 20.66 15.70 11.45
N ILE A 43 19.77 15.88 12.42
CA ILE A 43 18.85 14.83 12.88
C ILE A 43 17.87 14.42 11.78
N ALA A 44 17.56 15.29 10.81
CA ALA A 44 16.62 14.97 9.73
C ALA A 44 17.16 13.90 8.76
N ILE A 45 18.48 13.77 8.62
CA ILE A 45 19.13 12.87 7.65
C ILE A 45 18.75 11.39 7.87
N PRO A 46 18.89 10.81 9.09
CA PRO A 46 18.46 9.43 9.32
C PRO A 46 16.95 9.23 9.12
N PHE A 47 16.12 10.23 9.45
CA PHE A 47 14.67 10.13 9.22
C PHE A 47 14.30 10.18 7.74
N ILE A 48 15.03 10.96 6.92
CA ILE A 48 14.86 10.96 5.46
C ILE A 48 15.20 9.58 4.90
N PHE A 49 16.33 9.00 5.31
CA PHE A 49 16.72 7.66 4.87
C PHE A 49 15.66 6.61 5.23
N PHE A 50 15.19 6.62 6.48
CA PHE A 50 14.13 5.73 6.94
C PHE A 50 12.82 5.95 6.18
N GLY A 51 12.45 7.21 5.94
CA GLY A 51 11.28 7.59 5.17
C GLY A 51 11.32 7.05 3.75
N ILE A 52 12.45 7.18 3.05
CA ILE A 52 12.64 6.64 1.69
C ILE A 52 12.48 5.12 1.68
N VAL A 53 13.13 4.41 2.61
CA VAL A 53 13.03 2.95 2.72
C VAL A 53 11.58 2.52 2.94
N LEU A 54 10.87 3.18 3.85
CA LEU A 54 9.45 2.90 4.08
C LEU A 54 8.58 3.20 2.86
N THR A 55 8.80 4.33 2.18
CA THR A 55 8.05 4.68 0.96
C THR A 55 8.23 3.62 -0.11
N ILE A 56 9.46 3.14 -0.35
CA ILE A 56 9.72 2.07 -1.31
C ILE A 56 9.03 0.78 -0.88
N GLY A 57 9.14 0.39 0.40
CA GLY A 57 8.50 -0.81 0.94
C GLY A 57 6.97 -0.78 0.76
N PHE A 58 6.32 0.32 1.12
CA PHE A 58 4.89 0.50 0.93
C PHE A 58 4.49 0.54 -0.55
N ALA A 59 5.29 1.16 -1.42
CA ALA A 59 5.01 1.16 -2.85
C ALA A 59 5.02 -0.27 -3.44
N VAL A 60 5.99 -1.10 -3.05
CA VAL A 60 6.03 -2.52 -3.43
C VAL A 60 4.81 -3.26 -2.92
N LEU A 61 4.41 -3.02 -1.67
CA LEU A 61 3.22 -3.65 -1.07
C LEU A 61 1.93 -3.27 -1.83
N VAL A 62 1.77 -2.00 -2.21
CA VAL A 62 0.64 -1.54 -3.03
C VAL A 62 0.59 -2.29 -4.36
N ILE A 63 1.74 -2.43 -5.05
CA ILE A 63 1.82 -3.15 -6.32
C ILE A 63 1.42 -4.63 -6.15
N GLN A 64 1.89 -5.29 -5.09
CA GLN A 64 1.54 -6.68 -4.81
C GLN A 64 0.04 -6.85 -4.48
N LEU A 65 -0.53 -5.94 -3.71
CA LEU A 65 -1.96 -5.94 -3.40
C LEU A 65 -2.81 -5.76 -4.66
N LEU A 66 -2.45 -4.80 -5.52
CA LEU A 66 -3.11 -4.60 -6.82
C LEU A 66 -3.04 -5.87 -7.69
N GLY A 67 -1.89 -6.53 -7.73
CA GLY A 67 -1.72 -7.80 -8.43
C GLY A 67 -2.61 -8.91 -7.88
N THR A 68 -2.76 -8.99 -6.56
CA THR A 68 -3.60 -10.00 -5.87
C THR A 68 -5.09 -9.73 -6.12
N ILE A 69 -5.52 -8.48 -5.96
CA ILE A 69 -6.89 -8.03 -6.28
C ILE A 69 -7.23 -8.34 -7.75
N GLY A 70 -6.31 -8.06 -8.67
CA GLY A 70 -6.50 -8.35 -10.09
C GLY A 70 -6.67 -9.84 -10.39
N LYS A 71 -5.95 -10.71 -9.67
CA LYS A 71 -6.12 -12.18 -9.77
C LYS A 71 -7.49 -12.61 -9.24
N LEU A 72 -7.87 -12.17 -8.04
CA LEU A 72 -9.16 -12.49 -7.43
C LEU A 72 -10.35 -12.02 -8.28
N LEU A 73 -10.25 -10.82 -8.86
CA LEU A 73 -11.26 -10.32 -9.81
C LEU A 73 -11.38 -11.18 -11.06
N LYS A 74 -10.25 -11.69 -11.57
CA LYS A 74 -10.22 -12.56 -12.74
C LYS A 74 -10.83 -13.94 -12.43
N GLU A 75 -10.57 -14.48 -11.24
CA GLU A 75 -11.18 -15.73 -10.78
C GLU A 75 -12.70 -15.58 -10.61
N LEU A 76 -13.15 -14.51 -9.94
CA LEU A 76 -14.57 -14.19 -9.80
C LEU A 76 -15.28 -14.07 -11.16
N ARG A 77 -14.63 -13.48 -12.17
CA ARG A 77 -15.20 -13.34 -13.51
C ARG A 77 -15.30 -14.68 -14.25
N ASN A 78 -14.39 -15.62 -13.98
CA ASN A 78 -14.39 -16.93 -14.66
C ASN A 78 -15.35 -17.94 -14.03
N GLU A 79 -15.80 -17.70 -12.79
CA GLU A 79 -16.82 -18.51 -12.09
C GLU A 79 -18.26 -17.99 -12.30
N GLN A 80 -18.45 -16.89 -13.04
CA GLN A 80 -19.75 -16.37 -13.51
C GLN A 80 -20.04 -16.81 -14.95
#